data_AF-A0A173L3R3-F1
#
_entry.id   AF-A0A173L3R3-F1
#
_cell.length_a   1.000
_cell.length_b   1.000
_cell.length_c   1.000
_cell.angle_alpha   90.00
_cell.angle_beta   90.00
_cell.angle_gamma   90.00
#
_symmetry.space_group_name_H-M   'P 1'
#
loop_
_entity.id
_entity.type
_entity.pdbx_description
1 polymer ?
#
loop_
_entity_poly.entity_id
_entity_poly.type
_entity_poly.pdbx_seq_one_letter_code
_entity_poly.pdbx_strand_id
1 'polypeptide(L)' 'MSRAIDAEETGISFGSQHVARPLLTPDEVRTLREDLQLLFLAGQRPIVAAKLRYYADREFAGKFDKA' A
#
# COMPACT_ATOMS: atom_id res chain seq x y z
N MET A 1 -6.74 -5.38 -24.66
CA MET A 1 -6.71 -5.24 -26.14
C MET A 1 -5.47 -5.97 -26.62
N SER A 2 -5.62 -7.05 -27.38
CA SER A 2 -4.46 -7.82 -27.87
C SER A 2 -3.82 -7.07 -29.04
N ARG A 3 -2.51 -6.84 -29.01
CA ARG A 3 -1.77 -6.23 -30.12
C ARG A 3 -0.73 -7.25 -30.58
N ALA A 4 -0.91 -7.78 -31.79
CA ALA A 4 0.10 -8.60 -32.42
C ALA A 4 1.28 -7.69 -32.80
N ILE A 5 2.40 -7.87 -32.12
CA ILE A 5 3.71 -7.39 -32.57
C ILE A 5 4.26 -8.52 -33.45
N ASP A 6 4.31 -8.32 -34.77
CA ASP A 6 4.84 -9.25 -35.79
C ASP A 6 4.82 -10.75 -35.41
N ALA A 7 3.60 -11.28 -35.26
CA ALA A 7 3.35 -12.66 -34.87
C ALA A 7 3.81 -13.67 -35.94
N GLU A 8 3.90 -13.25 -37.21
CA GLU A 8 4.39 -14.07 -38.34
C GLU A 8 5.88 -14.40 -38.22
N GLU A 9 6.70 -13.55 -37.59
CA GLU A 9 8.16 -13.72 -37.54
C GLU A 9 8.65 -14.30 -36.19
N THR A 10 7.93 -14.01 -35.09
CA THR A 10 8.36 -14.39 -33.73
C THR A 10 7.46 -15.42 -33.06
N GLY A 11 6.23 -15.63 -33.55
CA GLY A 11 5.23 -16.48 -32.89
C GLY A 11 4.72 -15.94 -31.53
N ILE A 12 5.11 -14.73 -31.13
CA ILE A 12 4.79 -14.17 -29.82
C ILE A 12 3.64 -13.16 -29.97
N SER A 13 2.47 -13.50 -29.42
CA SER A 13 1.34 -12.58 -29.29
C SER A 13 1.33 -11.92 -27.92
N PHE A 14 1.26 -10.59 -27.87
CA PHE A 14 1.16 -9.83 -26.62
C PHE A 14 -0.30 -9.47 -26.30
N GLY A 15 -0.90 -10.20 -25.36
CA GLY A 15 -2.25 -9.94 -24.86
C GLY A 15 -2.23 -9.24 -23.50
N SER A 16 -2.67 -7.97 -23.43
CA SER A 16 -2.92 -7.29 -22.16
C SER A 16 -4.37 -7.49 -21.69
N GLN A 17 -4.52 -8.16 -20.55
CA GLN A 17 -5.80 -8.28 -19.84
C GLN A 17 -5.84 -7.24 -18.72
N HIS A 18 -6.80 -6.31 -18.80
CA HIS A 18 -7.07 -5.38 -17.72
C HIS A 18 -8.21 -5.94 -16.88
N VAL A 19 -7.87 -6.54 -15.74
CA VAL A 19 -8.84 -7.00 -14.74
C VAL A 19 -8.79 -6.03 -13.56
N ALA A 20 -9.95 -5.66 -13.01
CA ALA A 20 -9.99 -4.84 -11.80
C ALA A 20 -9.32 -5.59 -10.65
N ARG A 21 -8.33 -4.95 -10.01
CA ARG A 21 -7.64 -5.46 -8.83
C ARG A 21 -8.04 -4.60 -7.62
N PRO A 22 -8.25 -5.20 -6.43
CA PRO A 22 -8.33 -4.44 -5.19
C PRO A 22 -7.08 -3.56 -5.02
N LEU A 23 -7.25 -2.36 -4.47
CA LEU A 23 -6.11 -1.47 -4.18
C LEU A 23 -5.07 -2.13 -3.27
N LEU A 24 -5.55 -2.91 -2.30
CA LEU A 24 -4.75 -3.75 -1.42
C LEU A 24 -5.49 -5.05 -1.16
N THR A 25 -4.77 -6.16 -1.14
CA THR A 25 -5.28 -7.46 -0.70
C THR A 25 -5.19 -7.56 0.83
N PRO A 26 -6.01 -8.41 1.47
CA PRO A 26 -5.91 -8.65 2.91
C PRO A 26 -4.52 -9.12 3.35
N ASP A 27 -3.80 -9.82 2.48
CA ASP A 27 -2.43 -10.27 2.77
C ASP A 27 -1.45 -9.10 2.80
N GLU A 28 -1.51 -8.22 1.80
CA GLU A 28 -0.69 -7.01 1.75
C GLU A 28 -0.92 -6.09 2.95
N VAL A 29 -2.14 -6.02 3.46
CA VAL A 29 -2.47 -5.27 4.68
C VAL A 29 -1.87 -5.94 5.92
N ARG A 30 -1.93 -7.28 6.01
CA ARG A 30 -1.40 -8.04 7.16
C ARG A 30 0.13 -8.04 7.23
N THR A 31 0.80 -7.96 6.08
CA THR A 31 2.27 -7.89 6.00
C THR A 31 2.80 -6.47 6.03
N LEU A 32 1.95 -5.45 6.24
CA LEU A 32 2.41 -4.08 6.41
C LEU A 32 3.37 -4.00 7.61
N ARG A 33 4.45 -3.24 7.46
CA ARG A 33 5.39 -3.01 8.56
C ARG A 33 4.66 -2.50 9.79
N GLU A 34 5.01 -3.05 10.95
CA GLU A 34 4.30 -2.78 12.20
C GLU A 34 4.35 -1.30 12.62
N ASP A 35 5.39 -0.57 12.23
CA ASP A 35 5.56 0.84 12.50
C ASP A 35 4.81 1.77 11.54
N LEU A 36 4.14 1.23 10.52
CA LEU A 36 3.40 2.00 9.53
C LEU A 36 1.89 1.80 9.66
N GLN A 37 1.14 2.81 9.22
CA GLN A 37 -0.31 2.80 9.11
C GLN A 37 -0.77 3.53 7.85
N LEU A 38 -1.98 3.20 7.40
CA LEU A 38 -2.65 3.89 6.30
C LEU A 38 -3.70 4.84 6.87
N LEU A 39 -3.62 6.11 6.47
CA LEU A 39 -4.60 7.13 6.86
C LEU A 39 -5.49 7.49 5.67
N PHE A 40 -6.79 7.47 5.91
CA PHE A 40 -7.82 7.86 4.95
C PHE A 40 -8.47 9.15 5.44
N LEU A 41 -7.95 10.27 4.94
CA LEU A 41 -8.50 11.60 5.24
C LEU A 41 -9.37 12.07 4.08
N ALA A 42 -10.51 12.69 4.37
CA ALA A 42 -11.43 13.19 3.36
C ALA A 42 -10.73 14.21 2.44
N GLY A 43 -10.90 14.04 1.13
CA GLY A 43 -10.29 14.91 0.12
C GLY A 43 -8.78 14.72 -0.08
N GLN A 44 -8.15 13.76 0.61
CA GLN A 44 -6.74 13.44 0.45
C GLN A 44 -6.56 12.06 -0.19
N ARG A 45 -5.45 11.89 -0.91
CA ARG A 45 -5.00 10.55 -1.30
C ARG A 45 -4.62 9.76 -0.04
N PRO A 46 -4.78 8.43 -0.02
CA PRO A 46 -4.34 7.62 1.11
C PRO A 46 -2.87 7.91 1.46
N ILE A 47 -2.60 8.07 2.76
CA ILE A 47 -1.28 8.43 3.27
C ILE A 47 -0.67 7.23 3.98
N VAL A 48 0.58 6.89 3.65
CA VAL A 48 1.39 5.97 4.44
C VAL A 48 2.09 6.79 5.52
N ALA A 49 1.73 6.57 6.78
CA ALA A 49 2.25 7.32 7.92
C ALA A 49 2.95 6.39 8.92
N ALA A 50 3.88 6.93 9.69
CA ALA A 50 4.40 6.24 10.86
C ALA A 50 3.33 6.21 11.97
N LYS A 51 3.27 5.10 12.72
CA LYS A 51 2.43 5.01 13.90
C LYS A 51 3.00 5.86 15.02
N LEU A 52 2.12 6.65 15.64
CA LEU A 52 2.40 7.41 16.84
C LEU A 52 2.38 6.47 18.06
N ARG A 53 3.45 6.42 18.84
CA ARG A 53 3.58 5.55 20.01
C ARG A 53 3.85 6.38 21.25
N TYR A 54 2.80 6.62 22.05
CA TYR A 54 2.89 7.44 23.26
C TYR A 54 3.94 6.95 24.27
N TYR A 55 4.26 5.64 24.29
CA TYR A 55 5.23 5.04 25.21
C TYR A 55 6.67 5.04 24.67
N ALA A 56 6.88 5.26 23.37
CA ALA A 56 8.19 5.17 22.73
C ALA A 56 8.69 6.51 22.20
N ASP A 57 7.78 7.40 21.79
CA ASP A 57 8.17 8.67 21.20
C ASP A 57 8.49 9.69 22.29
N ARG A 58 9.69 10.28 22.21
CA ARG A 58 10.24 11.22 23.21
C ARG A 58 9.33 12.42 23.53
N GLU A 59 8.49 12.82 22.59
CA GLU A 59 7.58 13.96 22.75
C GLU A 59 6.48 13.71 23.80
N PHE A 60 6.30 12.44 24.20
CA PHE A 60 5.33 12.00 25.20
C PHE A 60 5.96 11.58 26.54
N ALA A 61 7.28 11.60 26.67
CA ALA A 61 7.96 11.24 27.92
C ALA A 61 7.46 12.10 29.10
N GLY A 62 7.07 11.46 30.22
CA GLY A 62 6.58 12.14 31.43
C GLY A 62 5.16 12.71 31.33
N LYS A 63 4.50 12.66 30.17
CA LYS A 63 3.15 13.23 30.00
C LYS A 63 2.02 12.27 30.36
N PHE A 64 2.28 10.96 30.32
CA PHE A 64 1.26 9.92 30.49
C PHE A 64 1.73 8.76 31.38
N ASP A 65 2.83 8.95 32.12
CA ASP A 65 3.31 7.98 33.09
C ASP A 65 2.32 7.89 34.25
N LYS A 66 2.06 6.67 34.74
CA LYS A 66 1.19 6.48 35.91
C LYS A 66 1.85 7.11 37.15
N ALA A 67 1.07 7.88 37.90
CA ALA A 67 1.48 8.48 39.18
C ALA A 67 1.86 7.43 40.22
#